data_AF-A0AA41XBQ8-F1
#
_entry.id   AF-A0AA41XBQ8-F1
#
_cell.length_a   1.000
_cell.length_b   1.000
_cell.length_c   1.000
_cell.angle_alpha   90.00
_cell.angle_beta   90.00
_cell.angle_gamma   90.00
#
_symmetry.space_group_name_H-M   'P 1'
#
loop_
_entity.id
_entity.type
_entity.pdbx_description
1 polymer ?
#
loop_
_entity_poly.entity_id
_entity_poly.type
_entity_poly.pdbx_seq_one_letter_code
_entity_poly.pdbx_strand_id
1 'polypeptide(L)' 'MGNYKNGSDVDLTLVGKGITKSTLYGLHDLLDEEYPLPYFFDVLNYHDIENPKLVEHIDTVGKVTYSRC' A
#
# COMPACT_ATOMS: atom_id res chain seq x y z
N MET A 1 14.41 -8.45 -9.40
CA MET A 1 15.25 -8.87 -8.25
C MET A 1 14.99 -7.88 -7.13
N GLY A 2 14.51 -8.35 -5.97
CA GLY A 2 14.09 -7.48 -4.87
C GLY A 2 15.28 -7.10 -3.97
N ASN A 3 15.41 -5.81 -3.68
CA ASN A 3 16.45 -5.26 -2.80
C ASN A 3 15.99 -5.32 -1.35
N TYR A 4 16.09 -6.48 -0.71
CA TYR A 4 15.80 -6.60 0.72
C TYR A 4 16.89 -5.90 1.54
N LYS A 5 16.53 -4.88 2.31
CA LYS A 5 17.34 -4.28 3.38
C LYS A 5 16.59 -4.41 4.71
N ASN A 6 17.28 -4.64 5.82
CA ASN A 6 16.64 -4.54 7.14
C ASN A 6 16.13 -3.10 7.34
N GLY A 7 14.81 -2.95 7.51
CA GLY A 7 14.10 -1.67 7.40
C GLY A 7 13.55 -1.37 6.00
N SER A 8 13.13 -2.39 5.24
CA SER A 8 12.49 -2.17 3.94
C SER A 8 11.08 -1.65 4.14
N ASP A 9 10.76 -0.56 3.46
CA ASP A 9 9.41 -0.02 3.36
C ASP A 9 8.56 -0.99 2.52
N VAL A 10 7.36 -1.30 3.00
CA VAL A 10 6.36 -2.10 2.28
C VAL A 10 5.33 -1.15 1.70
N ASP A 11 5.41 -0.93 0.39
CA ASP A 11 4.42 -0.13 -0.34
C ASP A 11 3.15 -0.97 -0.56
N LEU A 12 2.04 -0.51 0.01
CA LEU A 12 0.71 -1.10 -0.17
C LEU A 12 -0.17 -0.11 -0.91
N THR A 13 -0.74 -0.51 -2.04
CA THR A 13 -1.71 0.31 -2.76
C THR A 13 -3.11 -0.30 -2.65
N LEU A 14 -4.07 0.49 -2.15
CA LEU A 14 -5.47 0.14 -2.12
C LEU A 14 -6.16 0.60 -3.40
N VAL A 15 -6.90 -0.30 -4.04
CA VAL A 15 -7.63 -0.04 -5.28
C VAL A 15 -9.11 -0.30 -5.07
N GLY A 16 -9.95 0.72 -5.29
CA GLY A 16 -11.41 0.56 -5.24
C GLY A 16 -12.16 1.87 -5.00
N LYS A 17 -13.38 1.95 -5.55
CA LYS A 17 -14.23 3.15 -5.45
C LYS A 17 -14.68 3.50 -4.03
N GLY A 18 -14.66 2.53 -3.11
CA GLY A 18 -15.06 2.70 -1.71
C GLY A 18 -13.90 2.98 -0.75
N ILE A 19 -12.67 3.10 -1.24
CA ILE A 19 -11.53 3.43 -0.40
C ILE A 19 -11.60 4.90 -0.04
N THR A 20 -11.68 5.17 1.27
CA THR A 20 -11.75 6.53 1.82
C THR A 20 -10.51 6.83 2.65
N LYS A 21 -10.30 8.11 3.00
CA LYS A 21 -9.26 8.49 3.98
C LYS A 21 -9.40 7.74 5.31
N SER A 22 -10.64 7.50 5.77
CA SER A 22 -10.88 6.70 6.97
C SER A 22 -10.42 5.25 6.82
N THR A 23 -10.51 4.68 5.61
CA THR A 23 -9.99 3.33 5.32
C THR A 23 -8.47 3.32 5.40
N LEU A 24 -7.80 4.33 4.84
CA LEU A 24 -6.35 4.48 4.90
C LEU A 24 -5.86 4.64 6.34
N TYR A 25 -6.45 5.58 7.10
CA TYR A 25 -6.08 5.79 8.50
C TYR A 25 -6.29 4.56 9.36
N GLY A 26 -7.43 3.88 9.22
CA GLY A 26 -7.67 2.64 9.94
C GLY A 26 -6.66 1.55 9.59
N LEU A 27 -6.21 1.46 8.33
CA LEU A 27 -5.17 0.51 7.96
C LEU A 27 -3.80 0.87 8.54
N HIS A 28 -3.46 2.16 8.58
CA HIS A 28 -2.25 2.64 9.26
C HIS A 28 -2.27 2.29 10.76
N ASP A 29 -3.35 2.63 11.47
CA ASP A 29 -3.48 2.31 12.90
C ASP A 29 -3.34 0.80 13.15
N LEU A 30 -3.92 -0.04 12.28
CA LEU A 30 -3.79 -1.49 12.37
C LEU A 30 -2.34 -1.96 12.19
N LEU A 31 -1.61 -1.41 11.21
CA LEU A 31 -0.26 -1.86 10.88
C LEU A 31 0.82 -1.31 11.83
N ASP A 32 0.63 -0.09 12.34
CA ASP A 32 1.62 0.59 13.15
C ASP A 32 1.39 0.41 14.65
N GLU A 33 0.14 0.41 15.11
CA GLU A 33 -0.21 0.39 16.55
C GLU A 33 -0.73 -0.97 17.01
N GLU A 34 -1.73 -1.56 16.33
CA GLU A 34 -2.33 -2.82 16.77
C GLU A 34 -1.46 -4.04 16.47
N TYR A 35 -0.86 -4.06 15.28
CA TYR A 35 0.00 -5.15 14.81
C TYR A 35 1.37 -4.59 14.41
N PRO A 36 2.20 -4.11 15.36
CA PRO A 36 3.48 -3.49 15.06
C PRO A 36 4.43 -4.53 14.45
N LEU A 37 4.43 -4.57 13.12
CA LEU A 37 5.31 -5.43 12.35
C LEU A 37 6.69 -4.77 12.22
N PRO A 38 7.78 -5.54 12.02
CA PRO A 38 9.12 -4.99 11.88
C PRO A 38 9.38 -4.36 10.49
N TYR A 39 8.37 -3.70 9.92
CA TYR A 39 8.38 -3.05 8.61
C TYR A 39 7.68 -1.69 8.72
N PHE A 40 8.08 -0.73 7.89
CA PHE A 40 7.32 0.50 7.69
C PHE A 40 6.38 0.30 6.51
N PHE A 41 5.11 0.70 6.64
CA PHE A 41 4.13 0.58 5.57
C PHE A 41 3.81 1.95 4.99
N ASP A 42 4.01 2.11 3.68
CA ASP A 42 3.44 3.23 2.94
C ASP A 42 2.12 2.77 2.29
N VAL A 43 1.00 3.32 2.75
CA VAL A 43 -0.33 2.94 2.26
C VAL A 43 -0.85 4.04 1.34
N LEU A 44 -0.96 3.70 0.07
CA LEU A 44 -1.43 4.60 -0.98
C LEU A 44 -2.87 4.27 -1.38
N ASN A 45 -3.66 5.31 -1.63
CA ASN A 45 -4.92 5.17 -2.37
C ASN A 45 -4.63 5.35 -3.86
N TYR A 46 -4.86 4.32 -4.66
CA TYR A 46 -4.56 4.32 -6.09
C TYR A 46 -5.19 5.50 -6.83
N HIS A 47 -6.41 5.88 -6.46
CA HIS A 47 -7.14 6.96 -7.13
C HIS A 47 -6.62 8.37 -6.82
N ASP A 48 -5.80 8.53 -5.79
CA ASP A 48 -5.21 9.80 -5.40
C ASP A 48 -3.78 9.99 -5.97
N ILE A 49 -3.25 8.98 -6.69
CA ILE A 49 -1.90 9.03 -7.26
C ILE A 49 -1.89 9.88 -8.53
N GLU A 50 -1.26 11.06 -8.44
CA GLU A 50 -1.11 11.97 -9.60
C GLU A 50 0.09 11.64 -10.48
N ASN A 51 1.05 10.85 -9.99
CA ASN A 51 2.26 10.50 -10.74
C ASN A 51 2.00 9.32 -11.71
N PRO A 52 1.92 9.55 -13.03
CA PRO A 52 1.58 8.50 -13.98
C PRO A 52 2.63 7.38 -14.06
N LYS A 53 3.90 7.66 -13.75
CA LYS A 53 4.95 6.64 -13.72
C LYS A 53 4.77 5.69 -12.54
N LEU A 54 4.29 6.20 -11.41
CA LEU A 54 3.99 5.37 -10.24
C LEU A 54 2.78 4.47 -10.52
N VAL A 55 1.75 5.02 -11.14
CA VAL A 55 0.59 4.24 -11.61
C VAL A 55 1.03 3.12 -12.56
N GLU A 56 1.80 3.44 -13.60
CA GLU A 56 2.32 2.44 -14.55
C GLU A 56 3.15 1.35 -13.84
N HIS A 57 3.97 1.73 -12.88
CA HIS A 57 4.76 0.78 -12.10
C HIS A 57 3.86 -0.18 -11.30
N ILE A 58 2.85 0.34 -10.60
CA ILE A 58 1.89 -0.46 -9.84
C ILE A 58 1.15 -1.42 -10.78
N ASP A 59 0.71 -0.95 -11.95
CA ASP A 59 -0.02 -1.76 -12.92
C ASP A 59 0.83 -2.87 -13.56
N THR A 60 2.13 -2.62 -13.77
CA THR A 60 3.01 -3.54 -14.52
C THR A 60 3.76 -4.53 -13.65
N VAL A 61 4.19 -4.12 -12.46
CA VAL A 61 4.99 -4.98 -11.56
C VAL A 61 4.36 -5.21 -10.19
N GLY A 62 3.26 -4.52 -9.88
CA GLY A 62 2.50 -4.73 -8.66
C GLY A 62 1.97 -6.15 -8.56
N LYS A 63 1.77 -6.63 -7.33
CA LYS A 63 1.25 -7.96 -7.05
C LYS A 63 0.02 -7.86 -6.18
N VAL A 64 -1.08 -8.46 -6.64
CA VAL A 64 -2.32 -8.56 -5.86
C VAL A 64 -2.09 -9.52 -4.69
N THR A 65 -2.12 -8.99 -3.47
CA THR A 65 -2.01 -9.77 -2.22
C THR A 65 -3.38 -10.13 -1.65
N TYR A 66 -4.40 -9.32 -1.92
CA TYR A 66 -5.78 -9.53 -1.52
C TYR A 66 -6.73 -8.95 -2.58
N SER A 67 -7.82 -9.66 -2.86
CA SER A 67 -8.91 -9.18 -3.70
C SER A 67 -10.23 -9.63 -3.08
N ARG A 68 -11.22 -8.73 -3.05
CA ARG A 68 -12.57 -9.03 -2.57
C ARG A 68 -13.52 -9.00 -3.77
N CYS A 69 -14.22 -10.10 -3.99
CA CYS A 69 -15.27 -10.23 -5.00
C CYS A 69 -16.56 -9.53 -4.57
#